data_AF-A0A1Q3X3Z0-F1
#
_entry.id   AF-A0A1Q3X3Z0-F1
#
_cell.length_a   1.000
_cell.length_b   1.000
_cell.length_c   1.000
_cell.angle_alpha   90.00
_cell.angle_beta   90.00
_cell.angle_gamma   90.00
#
_symmetry.space_group_name_H-M   'P 1'
#
loop_
_entity.id
_entity.type
_entity.pdbx_description
1 polymer ?
#
loop_
_entity_poly.entity_id
_entity_poly.type
_entity_poly.pdbx_seq_one_letter_code
_entity_poly.pdbx_strand_id
1 'polypeptide(L)' 'MTKEFITHENQDEDAWVCICGNTPDSDGFYPCDVKGKEIEPDKTSGWNGLYLCHRCSRVIDQHNLRVISDLNTNR' A
#
# COMPACT_ATOMS: atom_id res chain seq x y z
N MET A 1 -3.73 9.32 17.31
CA MET A 1 -3.20 8.35 16.34
C MET A 1 -2.29 9.11 15.40
N THR A 2 -1.02 8.74 15.34
CA THR A 2 -0.03 9.36 14.44
C THR A 2 -0.34 8.93 13.01
N LYS A 3 -0.30 9.86 12.05
CA LYS A 3 -0.44 9.51 10.63
C LYS A 3 0.86 8.87 10.16
N GLU A 4 0.76 7.70 9.54
CA GLU A 4 1.88 6.96 8.95
C GLU A 4 1.89 7.16 7.43
N PHE A 5 3.09 7.24 6.84
CA PHE A 5 3.30 7.42 5.41
C PHE A 5 4.42 6.49 4.93
N ILE A 6 4.31 5.98 3.71
CA ILE A 6 5.42 5.34 3.01
C ILE A 6 6.32 6.40 2.35
N THR A 7 7.51 6.00 1.92
CA THR A 7 8.47 6.88 1.24
C THR A 7 8.83 6.31 -0.13
N HIS A 8 9.80 6.94 -0.78
CA HIS A 8 10.37 6.53 -2.07
C HIS A 8 11.89 6.39 -1.97
N GLU A 9 12.49 5.52 -2.78
CA GLU A 9 13.95 5.48 -2.92
C GLU A 9 14.45 6.68 -3.73
N ASN A 10 15.38 7.46 -3.17
CA ASN A 10 16.14 8.50 -3.90
C ASN A 10 15.33 9.41 -4.84
N GLN A 11 14.09 9.79 -4.48
CA GLN A 11 13.17 10.61 -5.29
C GLN A 11 12.59 9.95 -6.55
N ASP A 12 12.72 8.63 -6.69
CA ASP A 12 12.00 7.87 -7.70
C ASP A 12 10.56 7.59 -7.21
N GLU A 13 9.58 8.26 -7.82
CA GLU A 13 8.16 8.19 -7.43
C GLU A 13 7.52 6.80 -7.62
N ASP A 14 8.15 5.92 -8.40
CA ASP A 14 7.70 4.55 -8.60
C ASP A 14 8.40 3.57 -7.62
N ALA A 15 9.56 3.94 -7.07
CA ALA A 15 10.33 3.13 -6.14
C ALA A 15 9.82 3.25 -4.68
N TRP A 16 8.60 2.78 -4.44
CA TRP A 16 7.97 2.84 -3.12
C TRP A 16 8.75 2.09 -2.05
N VAL A 17 8.77 2.62 -0.83
CA VAL A 17 9.37 1.98 0.35
C VAL A 17 8.37 1.98 1.49
N CYS A 18 7.83 0.81 1.81
CA CYS A 18 6.94 0.64 2.95
C CYS A 18 7.71 0.83 4.27
N ILE A 19 6.99 1.16 5.35
CA ILE A 19 7.53 1.25 6.72
C ILE A 19 8.22 -0.05 7.16
N CYS A 20 7.76 -1.21 6.68
CA CYS A 20 8.39 -2.50 6.93
C CYS A 20 9.63 -2.80 6.06
N GLY A 21 10.06 -1.84 5.22
CA GLY A 21 11.16 -1.97 4.27
C GLY A 21 10.84 -2.80 3.03
N ASN A 22 9.55 -3.00 2.69
CA ASN A 22 9.15 -3.63 1.44
C ASN A 22 9.24 -2.63 0.27
N THR A 23 9.62 -3.12 -0.91
CA THR A 23 9.74 -2.37 -2.17
C THR A 23 8.98 -3.09 -3.30
N PRO A 24 8.68 -2.42 -4.43
CA PRO A 24 8.03 -3.05 -5.58
C PRO A 24 8.77 -4.29 -6.08
N ASP A 25 10.11 -4.23 -6.12
CA ASP A 25 10.97 -5.32 -6.62
C ASP A 25 11.18 -6.47 -5.61
N SER A 26 10.76 -6.30 -4.36
CA SER A 26 10.86 -7.34 -3.33
C SER A 26 9.58 -8.16 -3.22
N ASP A 27 8.72 -7.90 -2.22
CA ASP A 27 7.45 -8.62 -2.07
C ASP A 27 6.31 -7.93 -2.83
N GLY A 28 6.51 -6.68 -3.26
CA GLY A 28 5.56 -5.94 -4.09
C GLY A 28 4.39 -5.31 -3.34
N PHE A 29 3.61 -4.55 -4.11
CA PHE A 29 2.39 -3.89 -3.67
C PHE A 29 1.28 -4.25 -4.64
N TYR A 30 0.12 -4.68 -4.12
CA TYR A 30 -0.96 -5.20 -4.96
C TYR A 30 -2.21 -4.32 -4.84
N PRO A 31 -2.87 -3.95 -5.95
CA PRO A 31 -4.11 -3.21 -5.91
C PRO A 31 -5.15 -3.90 -5.03
N CYS A 32 -5.81 -3.16 -4.14
CA CYS A 32 -6.75 -3.74 -3.17
C CYS A 32 -7.97 -2.86 -2.92
N ASP A 33 -8.99 -3.43 -2.29
CA ASP A 33 -10.11 -2.68 -1.71
C ASP A 33 -9.74 -2.10 -0.32
N VAL A 34 -10.68 -1.38 0.30
CA VAL A 34 -10.51 -0.76 1.63
C VAL A 34 -10.30 -1.76 2.77
N LYS A 35 -10.59 -3.05 2.54
CA LYS A 35 -10.37 -4.14 3.50
C LYS A 35 -9.05 -4.88 3.23
N GLY A 36 -8.26 -4.43 2.25
CA GLY A 36 -7.03 -5.07 1.83
C GLY A 36 -7.25 -6.37 1.06
N LYS A 37 -8.44 -6.59 0.50
CA LYS A 37 -8.64 -7.70 -0.44
C LYS A 37 -8.10 -7.26 -1.80
N GLU A 38 -7.21 -8.05 -2.38
CA GLU A 38 -6.69 -7.81 -3.73
C GLU A 38 -7.83 -7.79 -4.77
N ILE A 39 -7.79 -6.82 -5.68
CA ILE A 39 -8.74 -6.62 -6.78
C ILE A 39 -7.99 -6.12 -8.02
N GLU A 40 -8.55 -6.33 -9.21
CA GLU A 40 -7.97 -5.77 -10.43
C GLU A 40 -8.08 -4.23 -10.45
N PRO A 41 -7.05 -3.48 -10.89
CA PRO A 41 -7.09 -2.03 -10.96
C PRO A 41 -7.82 -1.52 -12.22
N ASP A 42 -9.02 -2.01 -12.48
CA ASP A 42 -9.84 -1.62 -13.64
C ASP A 42 -11.05 -0.76 -13.27
N LYS A 43 -11.71 -0.19 -14.28
CA LYS A 43 -12.86 0.72 -14.09
C LYS A 43 -14.12 0.05 -13.52
N THR A 44 -14.15 -1.28 -13.48
CA THR A 44 -15.33 -2.08 -13.07
C THR A 44 -15.18 -2.71 -11.70
N SER A 45 -13.95 -2.85 -11.18
CA SER A 45 -13.67 -3.44 -9.87
C SER A 45 -13.99 -2.51 -8.69
N GLY A 46 -14.11 -1.21 -8.94
CA GLY A 46 -14.23 -0.19 -7.89
C GLY A 46 -12.91 0.13 -7.19
N TRP A 47 -11.77 -0.20 -7.82
CA TRP A 47 -10.46 0.17 -7.30
C TRP A 47 -10.29 1.69 -7.21
N ASN A 48 -9.97 2.17 -6.02
CA ASN A 48 -9.86 3.60 -5.71
C ASN A 48 -8.42 3.98 -5.34
N GLY A 49 -7.47 3.42 -6.07
CA GLY A 49 -6.06 3.76 -5.94
C GLY A 49 -5.35 3.22 -4.70
N LEU A 50 -5.92 2.20 -4.03
CA LEU A 50 -5.34 1.61 -2.84
C LEU A 50 -4.44 0.42 -3.16
N TYR A 51 -3.34 0.30 -2.45
CA TYR A 51 -2.41 -0.83 -2.56
C TYR A 51 -2.17 -1.49 -1.22
N LEU A 52 -2.07 -2.82 -1.23
CA LEU A 52 -1.68 -3.64 -0.10
C LEU A 52 -0.18 -3.92 -0.17
N CYS A 53 0.56 -3.61 0.89
CA CYS A 53 1.92 -4.11 1.06
C CYS A 53 1.87 -5.61 1.35
N HIS A 54 2.40 -6.44 0.45
CA HIS A 54 2.31 -7.90 0.57
C HIS A 54 3.06 -8.47 1.77
N ARG A 55 4.12 -7.77 2.22
CA ARG A 55 4.93 -8.19 3.36
C ARG A 55 4.24 -7.97 4.71
N CYS A 56 3.61 -6.82 4.92
CA CYS A 56 3.11 -6.41 6.24
C CYS A 56 1.62 -6.08 6.30
N SER A 57 0.89 -6.26 5.20
CA SER A 57 -0.56 -6.07 5.11
C SER A 57 -1.04 -4.66 5.46
N ARG A 58 -0.20 -3.64 5.27
CA ARG A 58 -0.61 -2.24 5.32
C ARG A 58 -1.34 -1.86 4.03
N VAL A 59 -2.46 -1.17 4.16
CA VAL A 59 -3.20 -0.56 3.03
C VAL A 59 -2.73 0.88 2.87
N ILE A 60 -2.33 1.24 1.65
CA ILE A 60 -1.68 2.50 1.31
C ILE A 60 -2.51 3.21 0.23
N ASP A 61 -2.69 4.51 0.38
CA ASP A 61 -3.29 5.38 -0.63
C ASP A 61 -2.20 5.96 -1.54
N GLN A 62 -2.24 5.61 -2.84
CA GLN A 62 -1.20 6.05 -3.79
C GLN A 62 -1.16 7.56 -3.97
N HIS A 63 -2.26 8.27 -3.72
CA HIS A 63 -2.38 9.70 -4.02
C HIS A 63 -1.62 10.58 -3.02
N ASN A 64 -1.33 10.05 -1.83
CA ASN A 64 -0.72 10.82 -0.74
C ASN A 64 0.24 9.99 0.12
N LEU A 65 0.55 8.74 -0.28
CA LEU A 65 1.44 7.80 0.40
C LEU A 65 1.03 7.43 1.82
N ARG A 66 -0.21 7.76 2.22
CA ARG A 66 -0.68 7.54 3.58
C ARG A 66 -1.02 6.08 3.79
N VAL A 67 -0.61 5.55 4.94
CA VAL A 67 -1.10 4.27 5.44
C VAL A 67 -2.51 4.49 6.01
N ILE A 68 -3.48 3.79 5.41
CA ILE A 68 -4.91 3.87 5.76
C ILE A 68 -5.29 2.80 6.79
N SER A 69 -4.63 1.63 6.76
CA SER A 69 -4.87 0.53 7.69
C SER A 69 -3.63 -0.34 7.86
N ASP A 70 -3.48 -0.97 9.04
CA ASP A 70 -2.54 -2.07 9.31
C ASP A 70 -3.37 -3.30 9.70
N LEU A 71 -3.52 -4.24 8.77
CA LEU A 71 -4.40 -5.39 8.95
C LEU A 71 -3.80 -6.48 9.86
N ASN A 72 -2.53 -6.36 10.25
CA ASN A 72 -1.87 -7.31 11.16
C ASN A 72 -1.94 -6.91 12.63
N THR A 73 -2.41 -5.70 12.96
CA THR A 73 -2.50 -5.20 14.35
C THR A 73 -3.75 -5.62 15.12
N ASN A 74 -4.51 -6.61 14.62
CA ASN A 74 -5.64 -7.25 15.33
C ASN A 74 -5.27 -8.58 16.03
N ARG A 75 -4.03 -8.73 16.50
CA ARG A 75 -3.61 -9.86 17.38
C ARG A 75 -3.26 -9.38 18.78
#